data_AF-A0A4Y2A5V1-F1
#
_entry.id   AF-A0A4Y2A5V1-F1
#
_cell.length_a   1.000
_cell.length_b   1.000
_cell.length_c   1.000
_cell.angle_alpha   90.00
_cell.angle_beta   90.00
_cell.angle_gamma   90.00
#
_symmetry.space_group_name_H-M   'P 1'
#
loop_
_entity.id
_entity.type
_entity.pdbx_description
1 polymer ?
#
loop_
_entity_poly.entity_id
_entity_poly.type
_entity_poly.pdbx_seq_one_letter_code
_entity_poly.pdbx_strand_id
1 'polypeptide(L)'
;MLICSRNPDEPCPYLSDSGILPMEYTTTCRQKFTFKRLLALNPNGTYTYVDNFRFPSCCQCYVKKEFLKLKSFGRGPTFKSRSETLEQAY
;
A
#
# COMPACT_ATOMS: atom_id res chain seq x y z
N MET A 1 0.47 -16.59 -3.95
CA MET A 1 0.22 -15.84 -2.71
C MET A 1 1.57 -15.32 -2.25
N LEU A 2 1.81 -14.01 -2.35
CA LEU A 2 3.11 -13.40 -2.05
C LEU A 2 2.92 -12.41 -0.90
N ILE A 3 3.59 -12.68 0.22
CA ILE A 3 3.63 -11.82 1.40
C ILE A 3 4.95 -11.04 1.37
N CYS A 4 4.92 -9.76 1.71
CA CYS A 4 6.12 -8.96 1.93
C CYS A 4 6.95 -9.63 3.05
N SER A 5 8.15 -10.10 2.71
CA SER A 5 9.10 -10.63 3.71
C SER A 5 9.73 -9.52 4.56
N ARG A 6 9.61 -8.26 4.12
CA ARG A 6 10.10 -7.07 4.82
C ARG A 6 9.01 -6.37 5.60
N ASN A 7 9.45 -5.63 6.60
CA ASN A 7 8.58 -4.76 7.39
C ASN A 7 7.97 -3.66 6.49
N PRO A 8 6.72 -3.26 6.74
CA PRO A 8 5.95 -2.33 5.89
C PRO A 8 6.53 -0.90 5.81
N ASP A 9 7.49 -0.58 6.68
CA ASP A 9 8.14 0.74 6.73
C ASP A 9 9.62 0.67 6.36
N GLU A 10 10.12 -0.49 5.92
CA GLU A 10 11.48 -0.64 5.41
C GLU A 10 11.57 -0.17 3.94
N PRO A 11 12.66 0.53 3.57
CA PRO A 11 12.91 0.91 2.18
C PRO A 11 13.11 -0.30 1.27
N CYS A 12 12.85 -0.09 -0.02
CA CYS A 12 13.00 -1.13 -1.01
C CYS A 12 14.48 -1.31 -1.37
N PRO A 13 15.07 -2.51 -1.16
CA PRO A 13 16.52 -2.73 -1.18
C PRO A 13 17.19 -2.26 -2.47
N TYR A 14 16.61 -2.60 -3.62
CA TYR A 14 17.19 -2.31 -4.93
C TYR A 14 17.04 -0.86 -5.35
N LEU A 15 16.14 -0.09 -4.76
CA LEU A 15 15.87 1.28 -5.16
C LEU A 15 16.55 2.29 -4.24
N SER A 16 16.78 1.94 -2.97
CA SER A 16 17.49 2.79 -2.02
C SER A 16 19.01 2.75 -2.18
N ASP A 17 19.58 1.61 -2.57
CA ASP A 17 21.05 1.41 -2.57
C ASP A 17 21.70 1.67 -3.94
N SER A 18 20.93 1.58 -5.03
CA SER A 18 21.45 1.65 -6.40
C SER A 18 21.69 3.07 -6.93
N GLY A 19 21.39 4.11 -6.15
CA GLY A 19 21.51 5.51 -6.58
C GLY A 19 20.58 5.90 -7.74
N ILE A 20 19.62 5.04 -8.10
CA ILE A 20 18.65 5.28 -9.19
C ILE A 20 17.69 6.41 -8.82
N LEU A 21 17.36 6.54 -7.53
CA LEU A 21 16.46 7.57 -7.03
C LEU A 21 17.24 8.76 -6.46
N PRO A 22 16.90 10.00 -6.86
CA PRO A 22 17.43 11.19 -6.22
C PRO A 22 17.14 11.20 -4.71
N MET A 23 17.98 11.89 -3.92
CA MET A 23 17.87 11.94 -2.45
C MET A 23 16.52 12.47 -1.92
N GLU A 24 15.74 13.13 -2.77
CA GLU A 24 14.40 13.65 -2.46
C GLU A 24 13.30 12.57 -2.51
N TYR A 25 13.64 11.31 -2.77
CA TYR A 25 12.68 10.22 -2.86
C TYR A 25 12.90 9.19 -1.76
N THR A 26 11.81 8.83 -1.09
CA THR A 26 11.74 7.72 -0.13
C THR A 26 11.02 6.55 -0.76
N THR A 27 11.41 5.33 -0.39
CA THR A 27 10.74 4.11 -0.85
C THR A 27 10.20 3.32 0.33
N THR A 28 9.08 2.63 0.16
CA THR A 28 8.52 1.73 1.17
C THR A 28 7.87 0.51 0.52
N CYS A 29 8.09 -0.68 1.09
CA CYS A 29 7.39 -1.90 0.66
C CYS A 29 5.97 -1.93 1.24
N ARG A 30 4.93 -2.08 0.42
CA ARG A 30 3.54 -2.24 0.88
C ARG A 30 2.91 -3.52 0.33
N GLN A 31 2.23 -4.24 1.21
CA GLN A 31 1.48 -5.45 0.85
C GLN A 31 0.17 -5.06 0.17
N LYS A 32 -0.07 -5.63 -1.01
CA LYS A 32 -1.36 -5.57 -1.68
C LYS A 32 -2.20 -6.79 -1.34
N PHE A 33 -3.50 -6.55 -1.26
CA PHE A 33 -4.48 -7.61 -1.02
C PHE A 33 -5.46 -7.67 -2.19
N THR A 34 -6.03 -8.84 -2.40
CA THR A 34 -7.16 -9.04 -3.30
C THR A 34 -8.27 -9.67 -2.49
N PHE A 35 -9.51 -9.28 -2.76
CA PHE A 35 -10.66 -9.90 -2.11
C PHE A 35 -11.00 -11.21 -2.81
N LYS A 36 -11.19 -12.26 -2.02
CA LYS A 36 -11.66 -13.56 -2.46
C LYS A 36 -12.97 -13.85 -1.77
N ARG A 37 -13.99 -14.13 -2.58
CA ARG A 37 -15.32 -14.51 -2.12
C ARG A 37 -15.31 -15.98 -1.75
N LEU A 38 -15.45 -16.30 -0.47
CA LEU A 38 -15.37 -17.66 0.07
C LEU A 38 -16.56 -17.95 0.99
N LEU A 39 -16.80 -19.23 1.24
CA LEU A 39 -17.79 -19.68 2.20
C LEU A 39 -17.18 -19.62 3.62
N ALA A 40 -17.80 -18.84 4.50
CA ALA A 40 -17.49 -18.71 5.91
C ALA A 40 -18.47 -19.54 6.74
N LEU A 41 -17.99 -20.06 7.87
CA LEU A 41 -18.83 -20.68 8.89
C LEU A 41 -19.13 -19.63 9.98
N ASN A 42 -20.39 -19.52 10.41
CA ASN A 42 -20.74 -18.72 11.58
C ASN A 42 -19.91 -19.21 12.80
N PRO A 43 -19.40 -18.32 13.68
CA PRO A 43 -18.80 -18.68 14.97
C PRO A 43 -19.49 -19.81 15.73
N ASN A 44 -20.82 -19.89 15.69
CA ASN A 44 -21.59 -20.93 16.37
C ASN A 44 -21.66 -22.27 15.61
N GLY A 45 -21.10 -22.35 14.41
CA GLY A 45 -21.09 -23.55 13.55
C GLY A 45 -22.42 -23.91 12.90
N THR A 46 -23.47 -23.12 13.12
CA THR A 46 -24.85 -23.52 12.75
C THR A 46 -25.22 -23.25 11.30
N TYR A 47 -24.58 -22.28 10.65
CA TYR A 47 -24.84 -21.98 9.25
C TYR A 47 -23.60 -21.45 8.56
N THR A 48 -23.58 -21.59 7.24
CA THR A 48 -22.55 -21.04 6.36
C THR A 48 -23.09 -19.82 5.63
N TYR A 49 -22.21 -18.86 5.35
CA TYR A 49 -22.52 -17.65 4.61
C TYR A 49 -21.35 -17.29 3.71
N VAL A 50 -21.59 -16.49 2.67
CA VAL A 50 -20.53 -16.08 1.74
C VAL A 50 -19.97 -14.73 2.18
N ASP A 51 -18.65 -14.63 2.29
CA ASP A 51 -17.94 -13.42 2.71
C ASP A 51 -16.69 -13.16 1.86
N ASN A 52 -16.17 -11.93 1.92
CA ASN A 52 -15.00 -11.49 1.18
C ASN A 52 -13.78 -11.42 2.10
N PHE A 53 -12.80 -12.26 1.81
CA PHE A 53 -11.56 -12.36 2.58
C PHE A 53 -10.41 -11.69 1.83
N ARG A 54 -9.58 -10.95 2.56
CA ARG A 54 -8.37 -10.32 1.99
C ARG A 54 -7.26 -11.35 1.90
N PHE A 55 -6.80 -11.61 0.69
CA PHE A 55 -5.67 -12.49 0.42
C PHE A 55 -4.47 -11.69 -0.09
N PRO A 56 -3.26 -11.89 0.46
CA PRO A 56 -2.05 -11.22 -0.02
C PRO A 56 -1.77 -11.60 -1.48
N SER A 57 -1.78 -10.59 -2.35
CA SER A 57 -1.60 -10.76 -3.79
C SER A 57 -0.15 -10.55 -4.21
N CYS A 58 0.43 -9.40 -3.87
CA CYS A 58 1.80 -9.04 -4.20
C CYS A 58 2.39 -8.02 -3.21
N CYS A 59 3.71 -7.93 -3.16
CA CYS A 59 4.43 -6.87 -2.47
C CYS A 59 4.88 -5.84 -3.52
N GLN A 60 4.51 -4.57 -3.34
CA GLN A 60 4.86 -3.50 -4.28
C GLN A 60 5.69 -2.43 -3.58
N CYS A 61 6.66 -1.88 -4.32
CA CYS A 61 7.45 -0.76 -3.83
C CYS A 61 6.77 0.56 -4.16
N TYR A 62 6.53 1.37 -3.14
CA TYR A 62 5.98 2.71 -3.26
C TYR A 62 7.10 3.74 -3.17
N VAL A 63 7.22 4.56 -4.21
CA VAL A 63 8.17 5.67 -4.26
C VAL A 63 7.41 6.97 -3.94
N LYS A 64 7.85 7.71 -2.93
CA LYS A 64 7.28 9.00 -2.53
C LYS A 64 8.35 10.08 -2.67
N LYS A 65 7.96 11.24 -3.20
CA LYS A 65 8.82 12.42 -3.19
C LYS A 65 8.62 13.16 -1.86
N GLU A 66 9.67 13.31 -1.08
CA GLU A 66 9.67 14.18 0.08
C GLU A 66 9.73 15.62 -0.43
N PHE A 67 8.57 16.27 -0.53
CA PHE A 67 8.56 17.71 -0.74
C PHE A 67 9.17 18.35 0.50
N LEU A 68 10.39 18.88 0.36
CA LEU A 68 10.99 19.74 1.36
C LEU A 68 9.94 20.78 1.75
N LYS A 69 9.47 20.74 3.01
CA LYS A 69 8.60 21.75 3.57
C LYS A 69 9.40 23.06 3.65
N LEU A 70 9.54 23.75 2.52
CA LEU A 70 9.96 25.14 2.47
C LEU A 70 8.91 25.90 3.29
N LYS A 71 9.28 26.29 4.50
CA LYS A 71 8.53 27.26 5.30
C LYS A 71 8.60 28.60 4.58
N SER A 72 7.80 28.79 3.54
CA SER A 72 7.58 30.08 2.93
C SER A 72 6.09 30.27 2.66
N PHE A 73 5.54 31.26 3.35
CA PHE A 73 4.25 31.90 3.12
C PHE A 73 3.90 31.97 1.62
N GLY A 74 2.75 31.42 1.22
CA GLY A 74 2.19 31.66 -0.12
C GLY A 74 1.37 30.50 -0.65
N ARG A 75 0.12 30.78 -1.04
CA ARG A 75 -0.87 29.84 -1.60
C ARG A 75 -0.28 29.03 -2.77
N GLY A 76 0.04 27.76 -2.53
CA GLY A 76 0.37 26.77 -3.55
C GLY A 76 -0.81 25.82 -3.81
N PRO A 77 -0.94 25.23 -5.01
CA PRO A 77 -2.07 24.40 -5.38
C PRO A 77 -2.10 23.14 -4.51
N THR A 78 -3.29 22.80 -4.00
CA THR A 78 -3.59 21.55 -3.33
C THR A 78 -3.43 20.39 -4.32
N PHE A 79 -2.21 19.85 -4.44
CA PHE A 79 -1.98 18.62 -5.19
C PHE A 79 -2.56 17.46 -4.37
N LYS A 80 -3.83 17.13 -4.64
CA LYS A 80 -4.48 15.93 -4.13
C LYS A 80 -3.73 14.74 -4.73
N SER A 81 -2.81 14.17 -3.96
CA SER A 81 -2.21 12.88 -4.29
C SER A 81 -3.35 11.89 -4.52
N ARG A 82 -3.48 11.43 -5.76
CA ARG A 82 -4.43 10.39 -6.14
C ARG A 82 -3.93 9.05 -5.59
N SER A 83 -3.96 8.89 -4.28
CA SER A 83 -3.81 7.62 -3.60
C SER A 83 -5.21 7.12 -3.25
N GLU A 84 -5.65 6.13 -4.03
CA GLU A 84 -6.45 5.00 -3.54
C GLU A 84 -7.84 5.33 -2.97
N THR A 85 -8.79 5.68 -3.84
CA THR A 85 -10.22 5.39 -3.64
C THR A 85 -10.80 4.51 -4.75
N LEU A 86 -9.98 3.60 -5.29
CA LEU A 86 -10.44 2.55 -6.23
C LEU A 86 -10.14 1.12 -5.74
N GLU A 87 -9.79 0.95 -4.46
CA GLU A 87 -9.78 -0.38 -3.80
C GLU A 87 -11.02 -0.61 -2.90
N GLN A 88 -12.00 0.31 -2.91
CA GLN A 88 -13.27 0.18 -2.18
C GLN A 88 -14.48 -0.14 -3.07
N ALA A 89 -14.28 -0.38 -4.36
CA ALA A 89 -15.35 -0.72 -5.30
C ALA A 89 -14.95 -1.94 -6.12
N TYR A 90 -14.74 -3.09 -5.47
CA TYR A 90 -15.04 -4.44 -5.97
C TYR A 90 -14.78 -5.49 -4.89
#